data_AF-A0A1Y1HVV0-F1
#
_entry.id   AF-A0A1Y1HVV0-F1
#
_cell.length_a   1.000
_cell.length_b   1.000
_cell.length_c   1.000
_cell.angle_alpha   90.00
_cell.angle_beta   90.00
_cell.angle_gamma   90.00
#
_symmetry.space_group_name_H-M   'P 1'
#
loop_
_entity.id
_entity.type
_entity.pdbx_description
1 polymer ?
#
loop_
_entity_poly.entity_id
_entity_poly.type
_entity_poly.pdbx_seq_one_letter_code
_entity_poly.pdbx_strand_id
1 'polypeptide(L)'
;MVELERAWHISKRPKPVPCSTCSAEGEVECPWCNGTGFLVLGDTMVCDVNDHDRSCRVCQGKGSIKCDDCKGTGKRAGWLERVPPHDSDDRFRFPR
;
A
#
# COMPACT_ATOMS: atom_id res chain seq x y z
N MET A 1 35.24 21.38 8.40
CA MET A 1 33.92 22.02 8.64
C MET A 1 32.79 21.46 7.77
N VAL A 2 33.03 20.50 6.86
CA VAL A 2 32.03 19.97 5.90
C VAL A 2 30.86 19.23 6.58
N GLU A 3 31.09 18.56 7.71
CA GLU A 3 30.05 17.87 8.49
C GLU A 3 28.92 18.80 8.95
N LEU A 4 29.26 20.01 9.41
CA LEU A 4 28.31 20.94 10.03
C LEU A 4 27.37 21.55 8.98
N GLU A 5 27.91 21.90 7.82
CA GLU A 5 27.12 22.40 6.69
C GLU A 5 26.15 21.35 6.17
N ARG A 6 26.59 20.09 6.05
CA ARG A 6 25.72 18.97 5.63
C ARG A 6 24.59 18.73 6.62
N ALA A 7 24.89 18.68 7.92
CA ALA A 7 23.88 18.49 8.97
C ALA A 7 22.85 19.64 8.98
N TRP A 8 23.33 20.88 8.80
CA TRP A 8 22.47 22.05 8.69
C TRP A 8 21.50 21.96 7.49
N HIS A 9 22.00 21.58 6.30
CA HIS A 9 21.15 21.39 5.12
C HIS A 9 20.10 20.27 5.29
N ILE A 10 20.43 19.18 5.97
CA ILE A 10 19.47 18.09 6.27
C ILE A 10 18.37 18.59 7.21
N SER A 11 18.72 19.38 8.23
CA SER A 11 17.75 19.94 9.18
C SER A 11 16.72 20.88 8.56
N LYS A 12 17.06 21.49 7.41
CA LYS A 12 16.17 22.38 6.66
C LYS A 12 15.20 21.64 5.74
N ARG A 13 15.34 20.32 5.57
CA ARG A 13 14.42 19.54 4.73
C ARG A 13 13.01 19.55 5.33
N PRO A 14 11.96 19.61 4.48
CA PRO A 14 10.60 19.56 4.98
C PRO A 14 10.36 18.23 5.71
N LYS A 15 9.63 18.29 6.83
CA LYS A 15 9.29 17.08 7.56
C LYS A 15 8.35 16.19 6.73
N PRO A 16 8.49 14.86 6.78
CA PRO A 16 7.51 13.96 6.20
C PRO A 16 6.14 14.17 6.84
N VAL A 17 5.09 14.18 6.03
CA VAL A 17 3.70 14.25 6.48
C VAL A 17 3.12 12.84 6.59
N PRO A 18 2.21 12.56 7.55
CA PRO A 18 1.56 11.26 7.64
C PRO A 18 0.77 10.96 6.35
N CYS A 19 0.81 9.71 5.90
CA CYS A 19 0.01 9.28 4.76
C CYS A 19 -1.46 9.17 5.18
N SER A 20 -2.34 9.97 4.56
CA SER A 20 -3.78 9.94 4.85
C SER A 20 -4.47 8.66 4.37
N THR A 21 -3.96 8.02 3.32
CA THR A 21 -4.58 6.86 2.66
C THR A 21 -4.51 5.59 3.51
N CYS A 22 -3.42 5.43 4.25
CA CYS A 22 -3.23 4.30 5.19
C CYS A 22 -3.21 4.76 6.64
N SER A 23 -3.62 5.99 6.95
CA SER A 23 -3.57 6.56 8.30
C SER A 23 -2.19 6.39 8.98
N ALA A 24 -1.12 6.55 8.20
CA ALA A 24 0.27 6.36 8.60
C ALA A 24 0.71 4.92 8.95
N GLU A 25 -0.11 3.89 8.73
CA GLU A 25 0.25 2.48 8.96
C GLU A 25 1.20 1.93 7.89
N GLY A 26 1.19 2.51 6.69
CA GLY A 26 2.00 2.05 5.55
C GLY A 26 1.40 0.88 4.79
N GLU A 27 0.40 0.20 5.35
CA GLU A 27 -0.34 -0.88 4.70
C GLU A 27 -1.83 -0.55 4.65
N VAL A 28 -2.51 -1.13 3.67
CA VAL A 28 -3.97 -1.08 3.54
C VAL A 28 -4.50 -2.50 3.42
N GLU A 29 -5.76 -2.68 3.78
CA GLU A 29 -6.43 -3.96 3.61
C GLU A 29 -6.39 -4.39 2.14
N CYS A 30 -6.09 -5.67 1.89
CA CYS A 30 -6.05 -6.20 0.55
C CYS A 30 -7.47 -6.20 -0.04
N PRO A 31 -7.75 -5.45 -1.11
CA PRO A 31 -9.10 -5.33 -1.65
C PRO A 31 -9.61 -6.63 -2.30
N TRP A 32 -8.71 -7.57 -2.59
CA TRP A 32 -9.05 -8.85 -3.23
C TRP A 32 -9.58 -9.90 -2.26
N CYS A 33 -9.10 -9.88 -1.01
CA CYS A 33 -9.57 -10.81 0.03
C CYS A 33 -10.27 -10.08 1.18
N ASN A 34 -10.38 -8.75 1.11
CA ASN A 34 -10.98 -7.91 2.13
C ASN A 34 -10.44 -8.24 3.54
N GLY A 35 -9.11 -8.34 3.64
CA GLY A 35 -8.43 -8.62 4.91
C GLY A 35 -8.37 -10.09 5.31
N THR A 36 -9.12 -10.99 4.66
CA THR A 36 -9.22 -12.40 5.09
C THR A 36 -7.98 -13.23 4.78
N GLY A 37 -7.18 -12.83 3.79
CA GLY A 37 -6.02 -13.59 3.33
C GLY A 37 -6.36 -14.77 2.41
N PHE A 38 -7.62 -15.00 2.05
CA PHE A 38 -8.03 -16.06 1.11
C PHE A 38 -8.94 -15.48 0.03
N LEU A 39 -8.81 -15.93 -1.22
CA LEU A 39 -9.66 -15.43 -2.32
C LEU A 39 -10.94 -16.27 -2.42
N VAL A 40 -12.10 -15.62 -2.33
CA VAL A 40 -13.40 -16.25 -2.52
C VAL A 40 -14.03 -15.68 -3.80
N LEU A 41 -14.38 -16.55 -4.77
CA LEU A 41 -15.09 -16.16 -5.98
C LEU A 41 -16.48 -16.79 -5.96
N GLY A 42 -17.52 -15.99 -5.73
CA GLY A 42 -18.88 -16.48 -5.50
C GLY A 42 -18.97 -17.27 -4.19
N ASP A 43 -19.54 -18.47 -4.23
CA ASP A 43 -19.62 -19.38 -3.08
C ASP A 43 -18.45 -20.38 -3.00
N THR A 44 -17.49 -20.27 -3.94
CA THR A 44 -16.37 -21.19 -4.05
C THR A 44 -15.07 -20.48 -3.70
N MET A 45 -14.29 -21.09 -2.80
CA MET A 45 -12.89 -20.72 -2.61
C MET A 45 -12.13 -21.18 -3.85
N VAL A 46 -11.87 -20.28 -4.80
CA VAL A 46 -11.23 -20.64 -6.07
C VAL A 46 -9.72 -20.82 -5.83
N CYS A 47 -9.31 -22.07 -5.98
CA CYS A 47 -7.97 -22.58 -5.88
C CYS A 47 -7.42 -22.76 -7.30
N ASP A 48 -6.10 -22.62 -7.48
CA ASP A 48 -5.46 -23.18 -8.67
C ASP A 48 -5.57 -24.71 -8.60
N VAL A 49 -5.75 -25.37 -9.74
CA VAL A 49 -6.14 -26.79 -9.83
C VAL A 49 -5.00 -27.74 -9.37
N ASN A 50 -3.87 -27.19 -8.89
CA ASN A 50 -2.66 -27.94 -8.56
C ASN A 50 -1.97 -27.55 -7.24
N ASP A 51 -2.57 -26.73 -6.36
CA ASP A 51 -1.90 -26.41 -5.09
C ASP A 51 -2.86 -26.26 -3.92
N HIS A 52 -2.52 -26.89 -2.80
CA HIS A 52 -3.30 -26.96 -1.56
C HIS A 52 -3.43 -25.62 -0.84
N ASP A 53 -2.85 -24.55 -1.39
CA ASP A 53 -2.74 -23.26 -0.75
C ASP A 53 -3.89 -22.34 -1.22
N ARG A 54 -4.90 -22.18 -0.37
CA ARG A 54 -6.09 -21.34 -0.61
C ARG A 54 -5.80 -19.84 -0.45
N SER A 55 -4.55 -19.48 -0.16
CA SER A 55 -4.16 -18.12 0.17
C SER A 55 -4.37 -17.15 -1.00
N CYS A 56 -4.75 -15.92 -0.67
CA CYS A 56 -4.92 -14.85 -1.64
C CYS A 56 -3.56 -14.54 -2.28
N ARG A 57 -3.39 -14.85 -3.57
CA ARG A 57 -2.11 -14.66 -4.29
C ARG A 57 -1.65 -13.20 -4.38
N VAL A 58 -2.57 -12.24 -4.25
CA VAL A 58 -2.26 -10.80 -4.31
C VAL A 58 -1.53 -10.34 -3.05
N CYS A 59 -1.99 -10.76 -1.86
CA CYS A 59 -1.34 -10.45 -0.60
C CYS A 59 -0.52 -11.62 -0.03
N GLN A 60 -0.41 -12.73 -0.77
CA GLN A 60 0.25 -13.98 -0.34
C GLN A 60 -0.26 -14.47 1.02
N GLY A 61 -1.57 -14.42 1.23
CA GLY A 61 -2.18 -14.83 2.50
C GLY A 61 -2.15 -13.80 3.63
N LYS A 62 -1.47 -12.66 3.45
CA LYS A 62 -1.28 -11.66 4.51
C LYS A 62 -2.56 -10.92 4.90
N GLY A 63 -3.50 -10.74 3.96
CA GLY A 63 -4.68 -9.91 4.15
C GLY A 63 -4.44 -8.40 3.99
N SER A 64 -3.18 -7.94 3.96
CA SER A 64 -2.81 -6.55 3.71
C SER A 64 -1.88 -6.40 2.50
N ILE A 65 -1.88 -5.22 1.90
CA ILE A 65 -0.93 -4.82 0.84
C ILE A 65 -0.27 -3.50 1.23
N LYS A 66 0.91 -3.23 0.66
CA LYS A 66 1.58 -1.94 0.88
C LYS A 66 0.74 -0.81 0.30
N CYS A 67 0.61 0.28 1.05
CA CYS A 67 -0.08 1.46 0.57
C CYS A 67 0.67 2.06 -0.63
N ASP A 68 -0.04 2.27 -1.74
CA ASP A 68 0.57 2.78 -2.96
C ASP A 68 1.05 4.22 -2.86
N ASP A 69 0.37 5.05 -2.06
CA ASP A 69 0.71 6.47 -1.91
C ASP A 69 1.98 6.73 -1.11
N CYS A 70 2.30 5.86 -0.15
CA CYS A 70 3.51 5.97 0.67
C CYS A 70 4.51 4.84 0.43
N LYS A 71 4.21 3.90 -0.48
CA LYS A 71 5.01 2.72 -0.81
C LYS A 71 5.46 1.93 0.42
N GLY A 72 4.60 1.84 1.44
CA GLY A 72 4.90 1.12 2.68
C GLY A 72 5.55 1.93 3.80
N THR A 73 5.82 3.23 3.62
CA THR A 73 6.55 4.03 4.62
C THR A 73 5.66 4.70 5.67
N GLY A 74 4.34 4.73 5.45
CA GLY A 74 3.38 5.45 6.30
C GLY A 74 3.51 6.98 6.24
N LYS A 75 4.49 7.53 5.53
CA LYS A 75 4.75 8.97 5.43
C LYS A 75 4.98 9.38 3.98
N ARG A 76 4.64 10.62 3.66
CA ARG A 76 4.89 11.22 2.35
C ARG A 76 5.80 12.42 2.51
N ALA A 77 6.56 12.73 1.48
CA ALA A 77 7.33 13.96 1.46
C ALA A 77 6.37 15.15 1.52
N GLY A 78 6.57 16.10 2.44
CA GLY A 78 5.67 17.25 2.61
C GLY A 78 5.62 18.20 1.39
N TRP A 79 6.60 18.09 0.48
CA TRP A 79 6.64 18.82 -0.79
C TRP A 79 6.05 18.02 -1.97
N LEU A 80 5.67 16.76 -1.74
CA LEU A 80 4.93 16.00 -2.74
C LEU A 80 3.49 16.52 -2.66
N GLU A 81 3.06 17.27 -3.67
CA GLU A 81 1.65 17.62 -3.80
C GLU A 81 0.80 16.35 -3.68
N ARG A 82 -0.41 16.48 -3.12
CA ARG A 82 -1.33 15.35 -3.08
C ARG A 82 -1.53 14.94 -4.53
N VAL A 83 -0.96 13.79 -4.89
CA VAL A 83 -1.16 13.20 -6.21
C VAL A 83 -2.68 13.15 -6.38
N PRO A 84 -3.24 13.81 -7.42
CA PRO A 84 -4.67 13.65 -7.71
C PRO A 84 -4.95 12.15 -7.79
N PRO A 85 -6.14 11.66 -7.37
CA PRO A 85 -6.44 10.24 -7.46
C PRO A 85 -6.13 9.80 -8.89
N HIS A 86 -5.03 9.07 -9.05
CA HIS A 86 -4.56 8.70 -10.37
C HIS A 86 -5.49 7.56 -10.76
N ASP A 87 -6.35 7.82 -11.75
CA ASP A 87 -7.20 6.83 -12.44
C ASP A 87 -6.31 5.83 -13.22
N SER A 88 -5.37 5.19 -12.52
CA SER A 88 -4.49 4.18 -13.08
C SER A 88 -4.44 2.99 -12.15
N ASP A 89 -5.60 2.37 -12.00
CA ASP A 89 -5.73 0.96 -12.33
C ASP A 89 -7.23 0.60 -12.36
N ASP A 90 -7.86 0.83 -13.50
CA ASP A 90 -9.11 0.16 -13.91
C ASP A 90 -8.96 -1.37 -14.05
N ARG A 91 -7.89 -1.96 -13.50
CA ARG A 91 -7.69 -3.40 -13.35
C ARG A 91 -8.10 -3.93 -11.98
N PHE A 92 -8.44 -3.06 -11.02
CA PHE A 92 -8.75 -3.44 -9.64
C PHE A 92 -10.18 -3.16 -9.19
N ARG A 93 -11.10 -2.85 -10.10
CA ARG A 93 -12.51 -2.63 -9.78
C ARG A 93 -13.37 -3.76 -10.33
N PHE A 94 -13.78 -4.69 -9.48
CA PHE A 94 -15.03 -5.39 -9.74
C PHE A 94 -16.15 -4.35 -9.60
N PRO A 95 -17.00 -4.13 -10.63
CA PRO A 95 -18.23 -3.39 -10.42
C PRO A 95 -19.06 -4.14 -9.36
N ARG A 96 -19.57 -3.39 -8.38
CA ARG A 96 -20.59 -3.90 -7.47
C ARG A 96 -21.85 -4.26 -8.22
#